data_AF-D5ZRR7-F1
#
_entry.id   AF-D5ZRR7-F1
#
_cell.length_a   1.000
_cell.length_b   1.000
_cell.length_c   1.000
_cell.angle_alpha   90.00
_cell.angle_beta   90.00
_cell.angle_gamma   90.00
#
_symmetry.space_group_name_H-M   'P 1'
#
loop_
_entity.id
_entity.type
_entity.pdbx_description
1 polymer ?
#
loop_
_entity_poly.entity_id
_entity_poly.type
_entity_poly.pdbx_seq_one_letter_code
_entity_poly.pdbx_strand_id
1 'polypeptide(L)'
;MIESFDPPLADSNSSVSTLRVPLAAPVHLDKEWFHHLPGPAFGQLKLGAFDHDLTVQGVSEPIGTRVIVHGTVTDSGGIPVKNALVEIWQANAAGGYRDSMDVSGFPLDANFYGAGRCLTDSRGHYRFLTIRPGPYPAMFKDGARAWRASHIHFSVLGAGCSSRLVTQMYFEGDPLIRMDRMINAIPDRRGQERLIAVLDEENSIAESFGPARALPTVDGSGAVVHPPRRTDPGALLTRNPSALAYRFDIVLRGSAATPFE
;
A
#
# COMPACT_ATOMS: atom_id res chain seq x y z
N MET A 1 5.97 2.63 30.42
CA MET A 1 5.38 1.46 29.75
C MET A 1 5.30 1.81 28.28
N ILE A 2 5.93 1.01 27.42
CA ILE A 2 5.82 1.18 25.98
C ILE A 2 4.46 0.61 25.61
N GLU A 3 3.59 1.46 25.06
CA GLU A 3 2.30 1.01 24.56
C GLU A 3 2.56 0.20 23.29
N SER A 4 2.47 -1.13 23.41
CA SER A 4 2.57 -2.02 22.26
C SER A 4 1.23 -2.01 21.52
N PHE A 5 1.26 -1.54 20.28
CA PHE A 5 0.13 -1.52 19.35
C PHE A 5 0.21 -2.67 18.34
N ASP A 6 1.21 -3.54 18.48
CA ASP A 6 1.49 -4.62 17.55
C ASP A 6 0.46 -5.74 17.72
N PRO A 7 0.10 -6.45 16.64
CA PRO A 7 -0.73 -7.65 16.76
C PRO A 7 -0.01 -8.71 17.59
N PRO A 8 -0.76 -9.59 18.28
CA PRO A 8 -0.15 -10.68 19.04
C PRO A 8 0.61 -11.63 18.10
N LEU A 9 1.71 -12.21 18.60
CA LEU A 9 2.48 -13.18 17.82
C LEU A 9 1.66 -14.43 17.45
N ALA A 10 0.75 -14.84 18.35
CA ALA A 10 -0.25 -15.87 18.12
C ALA A 10 -1.66 -15.24 18.09
N ASP A 11 -2.27 -15.23 16.90
CA ASP A 11 -3.68 -14.92 16.71
C ASP A 11 -4.48 -16.22 16.57
N SER A 12 -5.39 -16.47 17.51
CA SER A 12 -6.27 -17.64 17.51
C SER A 12 -7.19 -17.72 16.29
N ASN A 13 -7.42 -16.59 15.60
CA ASN A 13 -8.21 -16.53 14.37
C ASN A 13 -7.40 -16.87 13.11
N SER A 14 -6.08 -17.08 13.24
CA SER A 14 -5.16 -17.37 12.14
C SER A 14 -4.40 -18.67 12.37
N SER A 15 -4.72 -19.72 11.60
CA SER A 15 -3.95 -20.98 11.59
C SER A 15 -2.48 -20.74 11.28
N VAL A 16 -2.21 -19.81 10.36
CA VAL A 16 -0.86 -19.50 9.92
C VAL A 16 -0.05 -18.90 11.05
N SER A 17 -0.63 -17.97 11.82
CA SER A 17 0.03 -17.38 13.00
C SER A 17 0.23 -18.44 14.09
N THR A 18 -0.81 -19.20 14.44
CA THR A 18 -0.74 -20.21 15.50
C THR A 18 0.32 -21.29 15.22
N LEU A 19 0.55 -21.65 13.96
CA LEU A 19 1.55 -22.66 13.58
C LEU A 19 2.95 -22.10 13.32
N ARG A 20 3.13 -20.78 13.36
CA ARG A 20 4.41 -20.09 13.06
C ARG A 20 4.91 -19.20 14.20
N VAL A 21 4.19 -19.14 15.31
CA VAL A 21 4.64 -18.43 16.52
C VAL A 21 5.80 -19.19 17.17
N PRO A 22 6.83 -18.49 17.69
CA PRO A 22 7.87 -19.11 18.49
C PRO A 22 7.28 -19.83 19.71
N LEU A 23 7.79 -21.02 20.02
CA LEU A 23 7.35 -21.79 21.21
C LEU A 23 7.89 -21.20 22.52
N ALA A 24 8.98 -20.44 22.45
CA ALA A 24 9.61 -19.78 23.59
C ALA A 24 9.39 -18.27 23.51
N ALA A 25 9.33 -17.62 24.67
CA ALA A 25 9.25 -16.17 24.75
C ALA A 25 10.50 -15.52 24.10
N PRO A 26 10.35 -14.39 23.40
CA PRO A 26 11.49 -13.61 22.92
C PRO A 26 12.44 -13.26 24.07
N VAL A 27 13.75 -13.40 23.82
CA VAL A 27 14.77 -12.95 24.76
C VAL A 27 14.99 -11.45 24.52
N HIS A 28 14.67 -10.65 25.53
CA HIS A 28 14.98 -9.23 25.51
C HIS A 28 16.47 -9.04 25.78
N LEU A 29 17.16 -8.43 24.82
CA LEU A 29 18.56 -8.07 24.96
C LEU A 29 18.67 -6.62 25.44
N ASP A 30 19.67 -6.34 26.26
CA ASP A 30 19.97 -4.99 26.73
C ASP A 30 20.41 -4.07 25.58
N LYS A 31 20.22 -2.76 25.79
CA LYS A 31 20.54 -1.72 24.81
C LYS A 31 22.06 -1.61 24.58
N GLU A 32 22.55 -2.40 23.64
CA GLU A 32 23.94 -2.43 23.16
C GLU A 32 24.11 -1.92 21.73
N TRP A 33 25.34 -1.99 21.22
CA TRP A 33 25.77 -1.51 19.90
C TRP A 33 24.90 -1.95 18.72
N PHE A 34 24.28 -3.13 18.78
CA PHE A 34 23.52 -3.70 17.66
C PHE A 34 22.16 -3.01 17.43
N HIS A 35 21.63 -2.28 18.41
CA HIS A 35 20.40 -1.49 18.25
C HIS A 35 20.61 -0.18 17.48
N HIS A 36 21.87 0.27 17.40
CA HIS A 36 22.26 1.48 16.71
C HIS A 36 22.96 1.19 15.38
N LEU A 37 22.94 -0.08 14.93
CA LEU A 37 23.53 -0.44 13.65
C LEU A 37 22.81 0.32 12.53
N PRO A 38 23.56 1.05 11.69
CA PRO A 38 22.99 1.66 10.51
C PRO A 38 22.40 0.55 9.64
N GLY A 39 21.16 0.78 9.19
CA GLY A 39 20.52 -0.08 8.20
C GLY A 39 21.22 0.04 6.84
N PRO A 40 20.88 -0.84 5.89
CA PRO A 40 21.36 -0.70 4.52
C PRO A 40 21.06 0.72 3.99
N ALA A 41 22.10 1.39 3.49
CA ALA A 41 22.01 2.75 2.98
C ALA A 41 21.39 2.76 1.58
N PHE A 42 20.07 2.92 1.49
CA PHE A 42 19.36 2.98 0.20
C PHE A 42 19.47 4.32 -0.52
N GLY A 43 20.09 5.33 0.07
CA GLY A 43 20.38 6.61 -0.61
C GLY A 43 21.24 6.48 -1.86
N GLN A 44 21.91 5.33 -2.05
CA GLN A 44 22.69 4.99 -3.26
C GLN A 44 21.95 4.05 -4.21
N LEU A 45 20.75 3.58 -3.84
CA LEU A 45 19.94 2.72 -4.69
C LEU A 45 19.44 3.52 -5.89
N LYS A 46 19.77 3.07 -7.10
CA LYS A 46 19.23 3.65 -8.33
C LYS A 46 17.78 3.20 -8.49
N LEU A 47 16.86 4.07 -8.09
CA LEU A 47 15.43 3.90 -8.40
C LEU A 47 15.14 4.41 -9.80
N GLY A 48 14.24 3.72 -10.51
CA GLY A 48 13.69 4.22 -11.76
C GLY A 48 12.84 5.46 -11.51
N ALA A 49 12.81 6.37 -12.49
CA ALA A 49 12.03 7.61 -12.40
C ALA A 49 10.52 7.38 -12.14
N PHE A 50 10.02 6.20 -12.54
CA PHE A 50 8.62 5.81 -12.44
C PHE A 50 8.38 4.64 -11.47
N ASP A 51 9.37 4.24 -10.66
CA ASP A 51 9.21 3.13 -9.70
C ASP A 51 8.06 3.40 -8.69
N HIS A 52 7.65 4.66 -8.53
CA HIS A 52 6.58 5.11 -7.65
C HIS A 52 5.23 5.37 -8.35
N ASP A 53 5.18 5.27 -9.68
CA ASP A 53 3.96 5.41 -10.48
C ASP A 53 3.55 4.04 -11.05
N LEU A 54 2.67 3.35 -10.34
CA LEU A 54 2.13 2.05 -10.74
C LEU A 54 1.18 2.15 -11.95
N THR A 55 0.86 3.37 -12.41
CA THR A 55 -0.05 3.61 -13.55
C THR A 55 0.65 3.64 -14.91
N VAL A 56 1.99 3.52 -14.94
CA VAL A 56 2.81 3.55 -16.16
C VAL A 56 3.68 2.30 -16.32
N GLN A 57 3.25 1.17 -15.75
CA GLN A 57 3.97 -0.10 -15.80
C GLN A 57 3.70 -0.89 -17.08
N GLY A 58 2.52 -0.71 -17.66
CA GLY A 58 2.09 -1.35 -18.90
C GLY A 58 2.28 -0.50 -20.15
N VAL A 59 1.76 -1.02 -21.27
CA VAL A 59 1.70 -0.31 -22.56
C VAL A 59 0.57 0.74 -22.61
N SER A 60 -0.39 0.65 -21.67
CA SER A 60 -1.52 1.55 -21.53
C SER A 60 -1.87 1.75 -20.05
N GLU A 61 -2.91 2.53 -19.75
CA GLU A 61 -3.33 2.76 -18.37
C GLU A 61 -4.01 1.54 -17.74
N PRO A 62 -3.77 1.26 -16.45
CA PRO A 62 -4.51 0.24 -15.74
C PRO A 62 -5.97 0.67 -15.47
N ILE A 63 -6.82 -0.33 -15.34
CA ILE A 63 -8.24 -0.22 -15.00
C ILE A 63 -8.38 -0.04 -13.49
N GLY A 64 -9.17 0.95 -13.09
CA GLY A 64 -9.59 1.18 -11.71
C GLY A 64 -9.53 2.65 -11.31
N THR A 65 -9.79 2.91 -10.03
CA THR A 65 -9.76 4.26 -9.46
C THR A 65 -8.32 4.65 -9.17
N ARG A 66 -7.82 5.69 -9.83
CA ARG A 66 -6.49 6.26 -9.56
C ARG A 66 -6.47 6.88 -8.16
N VAL A 67 -5.47 6.50 -7.39
CA VAL A 67 -5.24 7.06 -6.05
C VAL A 67 -3.77 7.47 -5.88
N ILE A 68 -3.58 8.63 -5.27
CA ILE A 68 -2.30 9.08 -4.75
C ILE A 68 -2.22 8.58 -3.32
N VAL A 69 -1.15 7.87 -2.98
CA VAL A 69 -0.88 7.46 -1.59
C VAL A 69 0.37 8.18 -1.15
N HIS A 70 0.25 9.03 -0.15
CA HIS A 70 1.36 9.86 0.31
C HIS A 70 1.36 9.97 1.84
N GLY A 71 2.48 10.43 2.38
CA GLY A 71 2.58 10.69 3.80
C GLY A 71 4.01 10.95 4.21
N THR A 72 4.25 10.92 5.51
CA THR A 72 5.55 11.18 6.12
C THR A 72 6.00 9.99 6.94
N VAL A 73 7.24 9.55 6.71
CA VAL A 73 7.91 8.59 7.58
C VAL A 73 8.67 9.36 8.66
N THR A 74 8.32 9.11 9.91
CA THR A 74 8.98 9.67 11.09
C THR A 74 9.46 8.56 12.01
N ASP A 75 10.36 8.88 12.94
CA ASP A 75 10.64 8.00 14.06
C ASP A 75 9.70 8.30 15.25
N SER A 76 9.81 7.50 16.32
CA SER A 76 8.98 7.67 17.53
C SER A 76 9.26 8.97 18.30
N GLY A 77 10.33 9.70 17.96
CA GLY A 77 10.61 11.05 18.45
C GLY A 77 10.02 12.16 17.58
N GLY A 78 9.34 11.81 16.48
CA GLY A 78 8.79 12.74 15.50
C GLY A 78 9.82 13.27 14.50
N ILE A 79 11.02 12.70 14.44
CA ILE A 79 12.07 13.13 13.52
C ILE A 79 11.81 12.51 12.14
N PRO A 80 11.76 13.31 11.06
CA PRO A 80 11.60 12.78 9.72
C PRO A 80 12.74 11.84 9.32
N VAL A 81 12.39 10.68 8.77
CA VAL A 81 13.35 9.69 8.28
C VAL A 81 13.61 9.93 6.81
N LYS A 82 14.74 10.56 6.49
CA LYS A 82 15.19 10.80 5.10
C LYS A 82 15.75 9.54 4.45
N ASN A 83 15.61 9.42 3.14
CA ASN A 83 16.14 8.30 2.33
C ASN A 83 15.70 6.91 2.83
N ALA A 84 14.55 6.81 3.51
CA ALA A 84 13.94 5.53 3.84
C ALA A 84 13.43 4.89 2.55
N LEU A 85 13.73 3.61 2.35
CA LEU A 85 13.15 2.86 1.25
C LEU A 85 11.73 2.44 1.63
N VAL A 86 10.75 2.98 0.91
CA VAL A 86 9.34 2.60 1.01
C VAL A 86 9.00 1.79 -0.21
N GLU A 87 8.58 0.55 -0.01
CA GLU A 87 8.13 -0.36 -1.05
C GLU A 87 6.67 -0.71 -0.78
N ILE A 88 5.87 -0.76 -1.83
CA ILE A 88 4.48 -1.17 -1.75
C ILE A 88 4.20 -2.34 -2.68
N TRP A 89 3.26 -3.18 -2.29
CA TRP A 89 2.64 -4.17 -3.17
C TRP A 89 1.16 -4.33 -2.86
N GLN A 90 0.38 -4.67 -3.88
CA GLN A 90 -1.08 -4.74 -3.78
C GLN A 90 -1.70 -5.54 -4.92
N ALA A 91 -2.97 -5.93 -4.72
CA ALA A 91 -3.83 -6.42 -5.78
C ALA A 91 -4.17 -5.32 -6.80
N ASN A 92 -4.66 -5.73 -7.97
CA ASN A 92 -5.31 -4.83 -8.93
C ASN A 92 -6.72 -4.42 -8.46
N ALA A 93 -7.43 -3.64 -9.27
CA ALA A 93 -8.79 -3.18 -8.97
C ALA A 93 -9.82 -4.31 -8.77
N ALA A 94 -9.57 -5.51 -9.31
CA ALA A 94 -10.45 -6.67 -9.15
C ALA A 94 -10.12 -7.52 -7.91
N GLY A 95 -9.02 -7.24 -7.21
CA GLY A 95 -8.55 -8.03 -6.07
C GLY A 95 -7.57 -9.15 -6.44
N GLY A 96 -7.13 -9.24 -7.70
CA GLY A 96 -6.13 -10.21 -8.16
C GLY A 96 -4.71 -9.70 -8.01
N TYR A 97 -3.82 -10.55 -7.47
CA TYR A 97 -2.38 -10.34 -7.43
C TYR A 97 -1.71 -10.94 -8.66
N ARG A 98 -0.71 -10.24 -9.19
CA ARG A 98 0.18 -10.80 -10.21
C ARG A 98 1.23 -11.69 -9.55
N ASP A 99 0.78 -12.80 -8.96
CA ASP A 99 1.60 -13.76 -8.24
C ASP A 99 1.26 -15.18 -8.70
N SER A 100 2.26 -16.04 -8.89
CA SER A 100 2.05 -17.43 -9.33
C SER A 100 1.27 -18.29 -8.34
N MET A 101 1.20 -17.88 -7.08
CA MET A 101 0.46 -18.54 -6.01
C MET A 101 -0.96 -17.98 -5.85
N ASP A 102 -1.33 -16.91 -6.57
CA ASP A 102 -2.71 -16.42 -6.56
C ASP A 102 -3.59 -17.33 -7.43
N VAL A 103 -4.44 -18.10 -6.75
CA VAL A 103 -5.42 -19.02 -7.34
C VAL A 103 -6.87 -18.51 -7.19
N SER A 104 -7.05 -17.22 -6.88
CA SER A 104 -8.37 -16.60 -6.67
C SER A 104 -9.26 -16.60 -7.92
N GLY A 105 -8.65 -16.65 -9.11
CA GLY A 105 -9.35 -16.56 -10.40
C GLY A 105 -9.82 -15.15 -10.74
N PHE A 106 -9.44 -14.11 -9.98
CA PHE A 106 -9.72 -12.73 -10.36
C PHE A 106 -8.98 -12.36 -11.66
N PRO A 107 -9.61 -11.57 -12.54
CA PRO A 107 -8.97 -11.14 -13.77
C PRO A 107 -7.76 -10.26 -13.44
N LEU A 108 -6.63 -10.57 -14.08
CA LEU A 108 -5.44 -9.71 -14.03
C LEU A 108 -5.58 -8.56 -15.04
N ASP A 109 -4.92 -7.44 -14.73
CA ASP A 109 -4.79 -6.33 -15.65
C ASP A 109 -3.39 -6.37 -16.29
N ALA A 110 -3.34 -6.43 -17.61
CA ALA A 110 -2.07 -6.48 -18.36
C ALA A 110 -1.19 -5.24 -18.15
N ASN A 111 -1.77 -4.14 -17.65
CA ASN A 111 -1.09 -2.87 -17.43
C ASN A 111 -0.80 -2.53 -15.96
N PHE A 112 -1.16 -3.43 -15.02
CA PHE A 112 -0.93 -3.22 -13.60
C PHE A 112 -0.11 -4.36 -13.00
N TYR A 113 1.10 -4.07 -12.51
CA TYR A 113 1.98 -5.10 -11.93
C TYR A 113 1.91 -5.13 -10.41
N GLY A 114 1.41 -4.04 -9.80
CA GLY A 114 1.00 -4.02 -8.41
C GLY A 114 2.13 -3.88 -7.40
N ALA A 115 3.33 -3.50 -7.82
CA ALA A 115 4.45 -3.20 -6.93
C ALA A 115 5.14 -1.88 -7.30
N GLY A 116 5.64 -1.15 -6.32
CA GLY A 116 6.40 0.07 -6.55
C GLY A 116 7.27 0.45 -5.35
N ARG A 117 8.15 1.41 -5.54
CA ARG A 117 9.07 1.86 -4.48
C ARG A 117 9.50 3.31 -4.67
N CYS A 118 9.80 3.98 -3.57
CA CYS A 118 10.41 5.31 -3.57
C CYS A 118 11.34 5.48 -2.36
N LEU A 119 12.16 6.53 -2.40
CA LEU A 119 12.89 7.02 -1.23
C LEU A 119 12.13 8.19 -0.64
N THR A 120 12.10 8.28 0.68
CA THR A 120 11.61 9.50 1.34
C THR A 120 12.54 10.68 1.08
N ASP A 121 11.96 11.87 0.97
CA ASP A 121 12.72 13.11 0.80
C ASP A 121 13.40 13.57 2.11
N SER A 122 14.04 14.74 2.08
CA SER A 122 14.70 15.34 3.26
C SER A 122 13.77 15.63 4.44
N ARG A 123 12.45 15.69 4.20
CA ARG A 123 11.39 15.91 5.18
C ARG A 123 10.61 14.63 5.49
N GLY A 124 11.11 13.46 5.06
CA GLY A 124 10.49 12.17 5.30
C GLY A 124 9.27 11.89 4.41
N HIS A 125 8.96 12.74 3.43
CA HIS A 125 7.78 12.56 2.59
C HIS A 125 7.99 11.46 1.55
N TYR A 126 6.95 10.67 1.32
CA TYR A 126 6.88 9.70 0.22
C TYR A 126 5.58 9.88 -0.57
N ARG A 127 5.57 9.40 -1.81
CA ARG A 127 4.39 9.48 -2.68
C ARG A 127 4.37 8.35 -3.70
N PHE A 128 3.21 7.73 -3.86
CA PHE A 128 2.88 6.78 -4.92
C PHE A 128 1.68 7.27 -5.70
N LEU A 129 1.62 6.90 -6.98
CA LEU A 129 0.43 6.98 -7.80
C LEU A 129 0.07 5.56 -8.22
N THR A 130 -1.11 5.09 -7.86
CA THR A 130 -1.54 3.69 -8.05
C THR A 130 -3.03 3.60 -8.35
N ILE A 131 -3.56 2.38 -8.42
CA ILE A 131 -4.97 2.07 -8.51
C ILE A 131 -5.45 1.57 -7.14
N ARG A 132 -6.63 2.01 -6.67
CA ARG A 132 -7.23 1.47 -5.45
C ARG A 132 -7.45 -0.05 -5.61
N PRO A 133 -6.84 -0.89 -4.77
CA PRO A 133 -6.96 -2.35 -4.89
C PRO A 133 -8.37 -2.81 -4.57
N GLY A 134 -8.85 -3.82 -5.29
CA GLY A 134 -10.09 -4.51 -4.94
C GLY A 134 -9.94 -5.35 -3.67
N PRO A 135 -11.01 -5.54 -2.89
CA PRO A 135 -11.02 -6.53 -1.82
C PRO A 135 -10.98 -7.95 -2.40
N TYR A 136 -10.50 -8.92 -1.63
CA TYR A 136 -10.41 -10.32 -2.08
C TYR A 136 -10.69 -11.28 -0.92
N PRO A 137 -11.18 -12.51 -1.20
CA PRO A 137 -11.44 -13.47 -0.15
C PRO A 137 -10.12 -14.03 0.40
N ALA A 138 -10.05 -14.17 1.71
CA ALA A 138 -8.99 -14.90 2.39
C ALA A 138 -9.56 -16.17 3.02
N MET A 139 -8.84 -17.27 2.84
CA MET A 139 -9.18 -18.58 3.41
C MET A 139 -8.57 -18.71 4.79
N PHE A 140 -9.41 -18.96 5.81
CA PHE A 140 -8.98 -19.18 7.20
C PHE A 140 -9.27 -20.62 7.65
N LYS A 141 -8.64 -21.05 8.75
CA LYS A 141 -8.64 -22.44 9.24
C LYS A 141 -10.03 -23.03 9.46
N ASP A 142 -10.96 -22.20 9.90
CA ASP A 142 -12.35 -22.55 10.22
C ASP A 142 -13.21 -22.78 8.97
N GLY A 143 -12.64 -22.63 7.77
CA GLY A 143 -13.40 -22.65 6.52
C GLY A 143 -14.27 -21.42 6.35
N ALA A 144 -14.15 -20.41 7.23
CA ALA A 144 -14.93 -19.20 7.12
C ALA A 144 -14.47 -18.38 5.91
N ARG A 145 -15.47 -17.95 5.13
CA ARG A 145 -15.28 -17.03 4.02
C ARG A 145 -15.14 -15.63 4.63
N ALA A 146 -13.91 -15.13 4.72
CA ALA A 146 -13.67 -13.74 5.08
C ALA A 146 -13.13 -12.97 3.89
N TRP A 147 -13.37 -11.67 3.88
CA TRP A 147 -12.84 -10.77 2.87
C TRP A 147 -11.77 -9.91 3.50
N ARG A 148 -10.68 -9.72 2.77
CA ARG A 148 -9.71 -8.67 3.05
C ARG A 148 -10.31 -7.36 2.55
N ALA A 149 -10.24 -6.31 3.38
CA ALA A 149 -10.60 -4.97 2.95
C ALA A 149 -9.64 -4.48 1.86
N SER A 150 -9.97 -3.42 1.14
CA SER A 150 -9.04 -2.76 0.22
C SER A 150 -7.79 -2.34 1.02
N HIS A 151 -6.62 -2.87 0.63
CA HIS A 151 -5.38 -2.59 1.33
C HIS A 151 -4.17 -2.59 0.42
N ILE A 152 -3.14 -1.86 0.84
CA ILE A 152 -1.81 -1.83 0.22
C ILE A 152 -0.81 -2.30 1.27
N HIS A 153 0.04 -3.25 0.92
CA HIS A 153 1.13 -3.65 1.79
C HIS A 153 2.29 -2.66 1.70
N PHE A 154 2.95 -2.42 2.83
CA PHE A 154 4.11 -1.55 2.95
C PHE A 154 5.30 -2.31 3.52
N SER A 155 6.46 -2.12 2.91
CA SER A 155 7.77 -2.46 3.45
C SER A 155 8.54 -1.16 3.59
N VAL A 156 8.93 -0.83 4.82
CA VAL A 156 9.71 0.36 5.13
C VAL A 156 11.02 -0.05 5.75
N LEU A 157 12.11 0.41 5.16
CA LEU A 157 13.44 0.30 5.73
C LEU A 157 13.91 1.71 6.11
N GLY A 158 13.91 1.99 7.41
CA GLY A 158 14.44 3.23 7.96
C GLY A 158 15.97 3.24 8.08
N ALA A 159 16.49 4.21 8.82
CA ALA A 159 17.93 4.45 8.93
C ALA A 159 18.70 3.39 9.75
N GLY A 160 18.02 2.61 10.58
CA GLY A 160 18.63 1.58 11.44
C GLY A 160 18.05 0.19 11.20
N CYS A 161 18.82 -0.87 11.46
CA CYS A 161 18.35 -2.25 11.33
C CYS A 161 17.09 -2.56 12.17
N SER A 162 16.95 -1.89 13.32
CA SER A 162 15.80 -2.00 14.24
C SER A 162 14.52 -1.32 13.74
N SER A 163 14.61 -0.49 12.70
CA SER A 163 13.49 0.32 12.17
C SER A 163 12.76 -0.33 10.98
N ARG A 164 13.05 -1.60 10.68
CA ARG A 164 12.40 -2.34 9.61
C ARG A 164 10.93 -2.63 9.97
N LEU A 165 10.00 -2.17 9.14
CA LEU A 165 8.56 -2.38 9.34
C LEU A 165 7.91 -2.96 8.10
N VAL A 166 7.19 -4.09 8.24
CA VAL A 166 6.18 -4.51 7.26
C VAL A 166 4.81 -4.28 7.85
N THR A 167 3.95 -3.58 7.12
CA THR A 167 2.58 -3.28 7.57
C THR A 167 1.62 -3.28 6.39
N GLN A 168 0.35 -2.98 6.66
CA GLN A 168 -0.71 -2.85 5.67
C GLN A 168 -1.46 -1.54 5.92
N MET A 169 -1.71 -0.81 4.85
CA MET A 169 -2.54 0.38 4.81
C MET A 169 -3.94 0.00 4.33
N TYR A 170 -4.97 0.53 4.96
CA TYR A 170 -6.38 0.42 4.59
C TYR A 170 -6.94 1.77 4.16
N PHE A 171 -8.09 1.79 3.49
CA PHE A 171 -8.73 3.03 3.03
C PHE A 171 -9.86 3.46 3.96
N GLU A 172 -9.87 4.73 4.36
CA GLU A 172 -10.98 5.32 5.10
C GLU A 172 -12.33 5.04 4.43
N GLY A 173 -13.33 4.70 5.27
CA GLY A 173 -14.69 4.42 4.83
C GLY A 173 -14.89 3.04 4.18
N ASP A 174 -13.86 2.20 4.04
CA ASP A 174 -14.04 0.84 3.54
C ASP A 174 -14.89 0.02 4.53
N PRO A 175 -16.11 -0.42 4.15
CA PRO A 175 -17.00 -1.12 5.05
C PRO A 175 -16.47 -2.50 5.48
N LEU A 176 -15.51 -3.08 4.76
CA LEU A 176 -14.91 -4.37 5.07
C LEU A 176 -13.90 -4.31 6.22
N ILE A 177 -13.40 -3.12 6.59
CA ILE A 177 -12.46 -2.97 7.72
C ILE A 177 -13.02 -3.60 9.00
N ARG A 178 -14.31 -3.40 9.26
CA ARG A 178 -15.00 -3.97 10.44
C ARG A 178 -15.08 -5.51 10.45
N MET A 179 -14.78 -6.16 9.33
CA MET A 179 -14.87 -7.61 9.14
C MET A 179 -13.51 -8.24 8.78
N ASP A 180 -12.52 -7.46 8.38
CA ASP A 180 -11.20 -7.97 7.99
C ASP A 180 -10.46 -8.49 9.23
N ARG A 181 -10.26 -9.81 9.28
CA ARG A 181 -9.63 -10.48 10.41
C ARG A 181 -8.19 -10.01 10.67
N MET A 182 -7.48 -9.47 9.67
CA MET A 182 -6.09 -9.03 9.84
C MET A 182 -5.98 -7.73 10.63
N ILE A 183 -6.77 -6.70 10.30
CA ILE A 183 -6.75 -5.45 11.08
C ILE A 183 -7.36 -5.67 12.47
N ASN A 184 -8.41 -6.50 12.56
CA ASN A 184 -9.07 -6.81 13.83
C ASN A 184 -8.27 -7.76 14.74
N ALA A 185 -7.12 -8.29 14.27
CA ALA A 185 -6.17 -9.00 15.12
C ALA A 185 -5.40 -8.05 16.06
N ILE A 186 -5.37 -6.75 15.75
CA ILE A 186 -4.76 -5.73 16.60
C ILE A 186 -5.73 -5.40 17.75
N PRO A 187 -5.39 -5.68 19.02
CA PRO A 187 -6.34 -5.50 20.12
C PRO A 187 -6.65 -4.04 20.44
N ASP A 188 -5.66 -3.15 20.28
CA ASP A 188 -5.82 -1.72 20.55
C ASP A 188 -6.35 -1.00 19.30
N ARG A 189 -7.51 -0.35 19.45
CA ARG A 189 -8.15 0.44 18.39
C ARG A 189 -7.23 1.55 17.85
N ARG A 190 -6.37 2.15 18.68
CA ARG A 190 -5.40 3.16 18.25
C ARG A 190 -4.41 2.59 17.23
N GLY A 191 -4.04 1.31 17.39
CA GLY A 191 -3.21 0.59 16.42
C GLY A 191 -3.94 0.37 15.10
N GLN A 192 -5.21 -0.02 15.16
CA GLN A 192 -6.06 -0.17 13.96
C GLN A 192 -6.22 1.16 13.20
N GLU A 193 -6.53 2.25 13.91
CA GLU A 193 -6.73 3.57 13.33
C GLU A 193 -5.46 4.09 12.63
N ARG A 194 -4.28 3.76 13.14
CA ARG A 194 -2.99 4.08 12.49
C ARG A 194 -2.75 3.34 11.17
N LEU A 195 -3.52 2.28 10.88
CA LEU A 195 -3.44 1.57 9.60
C LEU A 195 -4.41 2.10 8.56
N ILE A 196 -5.30 3.04 8.91
CA ILE A 196 -6.32 3.57 8.00
C ILE A 196 -5.82 4.89 7.41
N ALA A 197 -5.58 4.90 6.10
CA ALA A 197 -5.26 6.11 5.36
C ALA A 197 -6.51 6.97 5.18
N VAL A 198 -6.36 8.26 5.49
CA VAL A 198 -7.43 9.26 5.48
C VAL A 198 -7.51 9.91 4.10
N LEU A 199 -8.72 10.15 3.59
CA LEU A 199 -8.93 10.89 2.35
C LEU A 199 -8.35 12.31 2.50
N ASP A 200 -7.52 12.71 1.54
CA ASP A 200 -6.92 14.04 1.47
C ASP A 200 -7.50 14.77 0.26
N GLU A 201 -8.55 15.56 0.49
CA GLU A 201 -9.20 16.33 -0.57
C GLU A 201 -8.28 17.40 -1.17
N GLU A 202 -7.42 18.01 -0.35
CA GLU A 202 -6.51 19.08 -0.78
C GLU A 202 -5.44 18.59 -1.76
N ASN A 203 -4.95 17.36 -1.56
CA ASN A 203 -3.97 16.73 -2.45
C ASN A 203 -4.63 15.89 -3.57
N SER A 204 -5.96 15.82 -3.60
CA SER A 204 -6.70 15.16 -4.68
C SER A 204 -6.68 16.01 -5.95
N ILE A 205 -6.56 15.34 -7.10
CA ILE A 205 -6.59 15.97 -8.41
C ILE A 205 -7.99 15.77 -9.00
N ALA A 206 -8.76 16.86 -9.11
CA ALA A 206 -10.14 16.88 -9.61
C ALA A 206 -10.24 17.49 -11.02
N GLU A 207 -9.41 16.99 -11.93
CA GLU A 207 -9.32 17.50 -13.30
C GLU A 207 -10.02 16.58 -14.31
N SER A 208 -11.09 17.07 -14.93
CA SER A 208 -11.82 16.35 -15.97
C SER A 208 -11.25 16.57 -17.37
N PHE A 209 -9.92 16.58 -17.51
CA PHE A 209 -9.23 16.70 -18.79
C PHE A 209 -8.68 15.34 -19.24
N GLY A 210 -8.61 15.09 -20.54
CA GLY A 210 -8.06 13.87 -21.14
C GLY A 210 -8.81 13.44 -22.39
N PRO A 211 -8.34 12.40 -23.11
CA PRO A 211 -9.12 11.77 -24.16
C PRO A 211 -10.35 11.08 -23.52
N ALA A 212 -11.49 11.08 -24.23
CA ALA A 212 -12.64 10.29 -23.79
C ALA A 212 -12.20 8.82 -23.61
N ARG A 213 -12.57 8.19 -22.49
CA ARG A 213 -12.53 6.73 -22.36
C ARG A 213 -13.67 6.19 -23.17
N ALA A 214 -13.33 5.32 -24.09
CA ALA A 214 -14.18 5.17 -25.23
C ALA A 214 -14.13 3.70 -25.63
N LEU A 215 -15.08 2.95 -25.06
CA LEU A 215 -15.29 1.56 -25.44
C LEU A 215 -15.85 1.55 -26.85
N PRO A 216 -15.32 0.72 -27.77
CA PRO A 216 -15.99 0.48 -29.03
C PRO A 216 -17.40 -0.03 -28.73
N THR A 217 -18.43 0.66 -29.21
CA THR A 217 -19.81 0.21 -29.10
C THR A 217 -20.20 -0.50 -30.39
N VAL A 218 -21.18 -1.37 -30.34
CA VAL A 218 -21.77 -1.97 -31.55
C VAL A 218 -23.02 -1.17 -31.88
N ASP A 219 -23.17 -0.69 -33.11
CA ASP A 219 -24.43 -0.07 -33.53
C ASP A 219 -25.53 -1.11 -33.83
N GLY A 220 -26.74 -0.63 -34.11
CA GLY A 220 -27.87 -1.50 -34.48
C GLY A 220 -27.68 -2.32 -35.77
N SER A 221 -26.57 -2.13 -36.50
CA SER A 221 -26.19 -2.94 -37.65
C SER A 221 -25.14 -4.02 -37.34
N GLY A 222 -24.63 -4.07 -36.10
CA GLY A 222 -23.54 -4.97 -35.72
C GLY A 222 -22.14 -4.40 -36.00
N ALA A 223 -22.04 -3.17 -36.49
CA ALA A 223 -20.75 -2.54 -36.79
C ALA A 223 -20.13 -1.94 -35.52
N VAL A 224 -18.81 -2.10 -35.39
CA VAL A 224 -18.05 -1.47 -34.30
C VAL A 224 -17.96 0.03 -34.58
N VAL A 225 -18.68 0.81 -33.78
CA VAL A 225 -18.58 2.27 -33.76
C VAL A 225 -17.44 2.64 -32.83
N HIS A 226 -16.40 3.19 -33.44
CA HIS A 226 -15.34 3.83 -32.70
C HIS A 226 -15.84 5.17 -32.14
N PRO A 227 -15.53 5.44 -30.89
CA PRO A 227 -15.92 6.69 -30.27
C PRO A 227 -15.21 7.89 -30.91
N PRO A 228 -15.86 9.07 -30.91
CA PRO A 228 -15.30 10.27 -31.51
C PRO A 228 -13.98 10.65 -30.84
N ARG A 229 -12.94 10.88 -31.66
CA ARG A 229 -11.69 11.43 -31.17
C ARG A 229 -11.93 12.86 -30.70
N ARG A 230 -11.38 13.21 -29.54
CA ARG A 230 -11.35 14.62 -29.10
C ARG A 230 -10.54 15.41 -30.12
N THR A 231 -11.15 16.41 -30.75
CA THR A 231 -10.54 17.23 -31.82
C THR A 231 -9.93 18.52 -31.30
N ASP A 232 -9.91 18.72 -29.98
CA ASP A 232 -9.37 19.90 -29.32
C ASP A 232 -7.84 19.98 -29.49
N PRO A 233 -7.31 20.97 -30.23
CA PRO A 233 -5.87 21.13 -30.46
C PRO A 233 -5.06 21.45 -29.20
N GLY A 234 -5.71 21.87 -28.11
CA GLY A 234 -5.09 22.20 -26.83
C GLY A 234 -4.98 21.04 -25.84
N ALA A 235 -5.46 19.85 -26.20
CA ALA A 235 -5.37 18.65 -25.36
C ALA A 235 -3.92 18.13 -25.31
N LEU A 236 -3.07 18.79 -24.53
CA LEU A 236 -1.67 18.40 -24.29
C LEU A 236 -1.53 17.14 -23.41
N LEU A 237 -2.59 16.79 -22.68
CA LEU A 237 -2.59 15.67 -21.75
C LEU A 237 -2.94 14.37 -22.47
N THR A 238 -1.98 13.44 -22.47
CA THR A 238 -2.14 12.09 -23.01
C THR A 238 -3.05 11.19 -22.17
N ARG A 239 -3.38 11.62 -20.94
CA ARG A 239 -4.20 10.87 -19.98
C ARG A 239 -5.03 11.79 -19.09
N ASN A 240 -6.07 11.22 -18.47
CA ASN A 240 -6.79 11.92 -17.42
C ASN A 240 -5.95 11.94 -16.13
N PRO A 241 -5.62 13.13 -15.59
CA PRO A 241 -4.75 13.23 -14.42
C PRO A 241 -5.50 13.03 -13.09
N SER A 242 -6.84 12.96 -13.11
CA SER A 242 -7.66 12.81 -11.91
C SER A 242 -7.22 11.63 -11.04
N ALA A 243 -7.14 11.88 -9.74
CA ALA A 243 -6.82 10.90 -8.72
C ALA A 243 -7.27 11.41 -7.36
N LEU A 244 -7.87 10.54 -6.55
CA LEU A 244 -8.09 10.83 -5.13
C LEU A 244 -6.78 10.68 -4.38
N ALA A 245 -6.51 11.51 -3.37
CA ALA A 245 -5.35 11.34 -2.51
C ALA A 245 -5.73 10.74 -1.16
N TYR A 246 -4.87 9.88 -0.63
CA TYR A 246 -4.98 9.28 0.70
C TYR A 246 -3.67 9.51 1.45
N ARG A 247 -3.78 10.08 2.64
CA ARG A 247 -2.66 10.32 3.53
C ARG A 247 -2.47 9.15 4.48
N PHE A 248 -1.26 8.61 4.52
CA PHE A 248 -0.84 7.53 5.41
C PHE A 248 0.52 7.88 6.02
N ASP A 249 0.55 8.30 7.28
CA ASP A 249 1.80 8.60 7.96
C ASP A 249 2.34 7.35 8.67
N ILE A 250 3.66 7.16 8.65
CA ILE A 250 4.33 5.98 9.18
C ILE A 250 5.27 6.40 10.30
N VAL A 251 5.14 5.78 11.46
CA VAL A 251 6.02 5.99 12.61
C VAL A 251 6.86 4.74 12.82
N LEU A 252 8.17 4.87 12.61
CA LEU A 252 9.15 3.84 12.90
C LEU A 252 9.62 3.93 14.34
N ARG A 253 10.15 2.83 14.85
CA ARG A 253 10.89 2.80 16.11
C ARG A 253 12.09 3.76 16.01
N GLY A 254 12.21 4.68 16.97
CA GLY A 254 13.33 5.61 17.05
C GLY A 254 14.63 4.94 17.48
N SER A 255 15.73 5.69 17.40
CA SER A 255 17.08 5.22 17.76
C SER A 255 17.19 4.73 19.22
N ALA A 256 16.28 5.15 20.09
CA ALA A 256 16.21 4.73 21.49
C ALA A 256 15.35 3.47 21.72
N ALA A 257 14.63 2.97 20.72
CA ALA A 257 13.76 1.79 20.84
C ALA A 257 14.51 0.50 20.53
N THR A 258 14.18 -0.59 21.24
CA THR A 258 14.73 -1.92 20.93
C THR A 258 13.95 -2.61 19.78
N PRO A 259 14.54 -3.58 19.05
CA PRO A 259 13.89 -4.44 18.06
C PRO A 259 12.70 -5.24 18.59
N PHE A 260 12.48 -5.27 19.90
CA PHE A 260 11.34 -5.94 20.54
C PHE A 260 10.44 -4.98 21.36
N GLU A 261 10.71 -3.67 21.28
CA GLU A 261 9.89 -2.56 21.78
C GLU A 261 9.17 -1.85 20.64
#